data_AF-A0A7V9B1K8-F1
#
_entry.id   AF-A0A7V9B1K8-F1
#
_cell.length_a   1.000
_cell.length_b   1.000
_cell.length_c   1.000
_cell.angle_alpha   90.00
_cell.angle_beta   90.00
_cell.angle_gamma   90.00
#
_symmetry.space_group_name_H-M   'P 1'
#
loop_
_entity.id
_entity.type
_entity.pdbx_description
1 polymer ?
#
loop_
_entity_poly.entity_id
_entity_poly.type
_entity_poly.pdbx_seq_one_letter_code
_entity_poly.pdbx_strand_id
1 'polypeptide(L)'
;MGRNELVERNSDGPLTVGMLMSRVRVEEKLLLAELERRGVTIVRFDDRTLTLDLHRQVIDCDVVLERCINHLRALYTLRVLNDWGVPTVNSYDVANICGDKLLTSAALVRA
;
A
#
# COMPACT_ATOMS: atom_id res chain seq x y z
N MET A 1 -17.97 -8.19 23.06
CA MET A 1 -17.95 -6.73 22.87
C MET A 1 -16.79 -6.43 21.92
N GLY A 2 -16.93 -6.03 20.67
CA GLY A 2 -18.07 -6.04 19.74
C GLY A 2 -17.71 -6.90 18.51
N ARG A 3 -18.72 -7.38 17.79
CA ARG A 3 -18.57 -8.17 16.56
C ARG A 3 -17.90 -7.27 15.51
N ASN A 4 -16.74 -7.69 15.02
CA ASN A 4 -16.08 -7.05 13.90
C ASN A 4 -16.92 -7.35 12.66
N GLU A 5 -17.78 -6.40 12.27
CA GLU A 5 -18.40 -6.40 10.95
C GLU A 5 -17.27 -6.15 9.96
N LEU A 6 -16.69 -7.24 9.45
CA LEU A 6 -15.93 -7.20 8.20
C LEU A 6 -16.85 -6.52 7.19
N VAL A 7 -16.47 -5.33 6.75
CA VAL A 7 -17.18 -4.60 5.71
C VAL A 7 -17.06 -5.44 4.44
N GLU A 8 -18.04 -6.30 4.18
CA GLU A 8 -18.17 -7.01 2.92
C GLU A 8 -18.44 -5.94 1.84
N ARG A 9 -17.37 -5.55 1.14
CA ARG A 9 -17.46 -4.59 0.05
C ARG A 9 -18.05 -5.27 -1.18
N ASN A 10 -19.10 -4.65 -1.71
CA ASN A 10 -19.76 -5.07 -2.94
C ASN A 10 -18.79 -4.90 -4.12
N SER A 11 -18.52 -5.97 -4.88
CA SER A 11 -17.49 -6.02 -5.94
C SER A 11 -17.84 -5.26 -7.22
N ASP A 12 -19.01 -4.61 -7.27
CA ASP A 12 -19.55 -3.96 -8.47
C ASP A 12 -19.28 -2.43 -8.52
N GLY A 13 -18.59 -1.87 -7.52
CA GLY A 13 -18.20 -0.45 -7.47
C GLY A 13 -16.92 -0.13 -8.25
N PRO A 14 -16.65 1.15 -8.58
CA PRO A 14 -15.40 1.54 -9.21
C PRO A 14 -14.22 1.21 -8.28
N LEU A 15 -13.16 0.62 -8.86
CA LEU A 15 -11.93 0.27 -8.14
C LEU A 15 -11.37 1.49 -7.40
N THR A 16 -11.05 1.32 -6.11
CA THR A 16 -10.46 2.35 -5.25
C THR A 16 -8.99 2.02 -4.96
N VAL A 17 -8.07 2.82 -5.51
CA VAL A 17 -6.63 2.66 -5.34
C VAL A 17 -6.09 3.71 -4.38
N GLY A 18 -5.48 3.24 -3.30
CA GLY A 18 -4.67 4.06 -2.41
C GLY A 18 -3.29 4.32 -3.02
N MET A 19 -2.86 5.57 -3.09
CA MET A 19 -1.54 5.95 -3.54
C MET A 19 -0.73 6.46 -2.35
N LEU A 20 0.15 5.61 -1.81
CA LEU A 20 1.00 5.93 -0.67
C LEU A 20 2.29 6.62 -1.17
N MET A 21 2.49 7.89 -0.83
CA MET A 21 3.58 8.71 -1.41
C MET A 21 4.13 9.74 -0.41
N SER A 22 5.40 10.13 -0.56
CA SER A 22 6.02 11.19 0.26
C SER A 22 6.00 12.56 -0.41
N ARG A 23 6.13 12.57 -1.73
CA ARG A 23 5.97 13.74 -2.60
C ARG A 23 5.61 13.26 -3.99
N VAL A 24 5.08 14.15 -4.82
CA VAL A 24 4.73 13.83 -6.20
C VAL A 24 5.95 14.05 -7.13
N ARG A 25 6.58 12.96 -7.61
CA ARG A 25 7.58 13.01 -8.70
C ARG A 25 6.91 12.76 -10.06
N VAL A 26 7.69 12.71 -11.13
CA VAL A 26 7.19 12.50 -12.49
C VAL A 26 6.48 11.15 -12.60
N GLU A 27 7.05 10.12 -12.00
CA GLU A 27 6.54 8.75 -11.97
C GLU A 27 5.16 8.71 -11.30
N GLU A 28 4.99 9.39 -10.16
CA GLU A 28 3.69 9.45 -9.49
C GLU A 28 2.65 10.22 -10.32
N LYS A 29 3.04 11.30 -11.03
CA LYS A 29 2.12 12.01 -11.94
C LYS A 29 1.63 11.11 -13.07
N LEU A 30 2.52 10.32 -13.67
CA LEU A 30 2.17 9.39 -14.74
C LEU A 30 1.22 8.30 -14.25
N LEU A 31 1.47 7.74 -13.07
CA LEU A 31 0.59 6.75 -12.45
C LEU A 31 -0.80 7.34 -12.14
N LEU A 32 -0.85 8.53 -11.54
CA LEU A 32 -2.12 9.21 -11.23
C LEU A 32 -2.93 9.46 -12.51
N ALA A 33 -2.29 9.99 -13.56
CA ALA A 33 -2.96 10.26 -14.83
C ALA A 33 -3.49 8.99 -15.50
N GLU A 34 -2.75 7.89 -15.43
CA GLU A 34 -3.19 6.60 -16.01
C GLU A 34 -4.33 5.96 -15.21
N LEU A 35 -4.31 6.08 -13.88
CA LEU A 35 -5.41 5.63 -13.02
C LEU A 35 -6.68 6.46 -13.28
N GLU A 36 -6.56 7.78 -13.39
CA GLU A 36 -7.65 8.69 -13.75
C GLU A 36 -8.24 8.33 -15.13
N ARG A 37 -7.39 8.08 -16.13
CA ARG A 37 -7.80 7.66 -17.48
C ARG A 37 -8.58 6.34 -17.49
N ARG A 38 -8.34 5.47 -16.51
CA ARG A 38 -9.03 4.18 -16.33
C ARG A 38 -10.31 4.28 -15.49
N GLY A 39 -10.68 5.47 -15.01
CA GLY A 39 -11.86 5.67 -14.18
C GLY A 39 -11.72 5.10 -12.76
N VAL A 40 -10.50 4.93 -12.26
CA VAL A 40 -10.22 4.45 -10.91
C VAL A 40 -10.44 5.58 -9.90
N THR A 41 -11.07 5.27 -8.76
CA THR A 41 -11.14 6.20 -7.62
C THR A 41 -9.80 6.21 -6.90
N ILE A 42 -9.16 7.38 -6.80
CA ILE A 42 -7.82 7.50 -6.22
C ILE A 42 -7.88 8.16 -4.85
N VAL A 43 -7.35 7.49 -3.83
CA VAL A 43 -7.12 8.07 -2.50
C VAL A 43 -5.62 8.30 -2.33
N ARG A 44 -5.20 9.51 -1.96
CA ARG A 44 -3.76 9.82 -1.78
C ARG A 44 -3.42 9.80 -0.30
N PHE A 45 -2.39 9.05 0.07
CA PHE A 45 -1.84 9.02 1.42
C PHE A 45 -0.46 9.66 1.42
N ASP A 46 -0.31 10.76 2.16
CA ASP A 46 1.01 11.32 2.48
C ASP A 46 1.60 10.49 3.61
N ASP A 47 2.63 9.69 3.32
CA ASP A 47 3.19 8.82 4.34
C ASP A 47 3.64 9.64 5.56
N ARG A 48 4.18 10.84 5.35
CA ARG A 48 4.78 11.69 6.40
C ARG A 48 3.79 12.10 7.49
N THR A 49 2.50 12.12 7.18
CA THR A 49 1.42 12.50 8.10
C THR A 49 0.47 11.35 8.40
N LEU A 50 0.53 10.26 7.65
CA LEU A 50 -0.26 9.06 7.87
C LEU A 50 0.05 8.47 9.26
N THR A 51 -1.00 8.35 10.08
CA THR A 51 -0.95 7.69 11.39
C THR A 51 -1.81 6.44 11.33
N LEU A 52 -1.24 5.32 11.78
CA LEU A 52 -1.91 4.02 11.77
C LEU A 52 -2.14 3.56 13.21
N ASP A 53 -3.38 3.19 13.53
CA ASP A 53 -3.74 2.59 14.80
C ASP A 53 -3.82 1.07 14.62
N LEU A 54 -2.89 0.33 15.20
CA LEU A 54 -2.81 -1.13 15.05
C LEU A 54 -4.10 -1.87 15.44
N HIS A 55 -4.93 -1.28 16.32
CA HIS A 55 -6.19 -1.88 16.77
C HIS A 55 -7.38 -1.56 15.86
N ARG A 56 -7.25 -0.60 14.95
CA ARG A 56 -8.35 -0.12 14.11
C ARG A 56 -7.92 0.07 12.67
N GLN A 57 -8.55 -0.67 11.77
CA GLN A 57 -8.42 -0.43 10.35
C GLN A 57 -9.05 0.92 9.98
N VAL A 58 -8.24 1.81 9.40
CA VAL A 58 -8.65 3.17 8.99
C VAL A 58 -8.56 3.38 7.48
N ILE A 59 -8.08 2.38 6.74
CA ILE A 59 -7.87 2.46 5.29
C ILE A 59 -8.86 1.54 4.60
N ASP A 60 -9.68 2.15 3.74
CA ASP A 60 -10.68 1.47 2.90
C ASP A 60 -10.30 1.68 1.42
N CYS A 61 -9.45 0.79 0.92
CA CYS A 61 -9.00 0.76 -0.48
C CYS A 61 -8.97 -0.69 -0.95
N ASP A 62 -9.25 -0.93 -2.23
CA ASP A 62 -9.10 -2.26 -2.84
C ASP A 62 -7.64 -2.71 -2.88
N VAL A 63 -6.74 -1.75 -3.13
CA VAL A 63 -5.31 -1.97 -3.18
C VAL A 63 -4.57 -0.66 -2.89
N VAL A 64 -3.40 -0.75 -2.28
CA VAL A 64 -2.52 0.40 -2.06
C VAL A 64 -1.23 0.24 -2.88
N LEU A 65 -0.93 1.22 -3.71
CA LEU A 65 0.32 1.32 -4.46
C LEU A 65 1.36 2.12 -3.65
N GLU A 66 2.47 1.48 -3.31
CA GLU A 66 3.60 2.03 -2.55
C GLU A 66 4.54 2.82 -3.45
N ARG A 67 4.69 4.11 -3.17
CA ARG A 67 5.55 5.08 -3.89
C ARG A 67 6.32 5.99 -2.92
N CYS A 68 6.56 5.55 -1.69
CA CYS A 68 7.30 6.32 -0.69
C CYS A 68 8.75 6.54 -1.12
N ILE A 69 9.35 7.61 -0.61
CA ILE A 69 10.79 7.84 -0.78
C ILE A 69 11.57 7.12 0.32
N ASN A 70 11.05 7.09 1.54
CA ASN A 70 11.70 6.46 2.67
C ASN A 70 11.30 4.98 2.78
N HIS A 71 12.28 4.09 2.62
CA HIS A 71 12.06 2.65 2.62
C HIS A 71 11.46 2.13 3.94
N LEU A 72 11.98 2.54 5.10
CA LEU A 72 11.49 2.04 6.40
C LEU A 72 10.05 2.49 6.68
N ARG A 73 9.72 3.73 6.33
CA ARG A 73 8.35 4.26 6.48
C ARG A 73 7.36 3.51 5.60
N ALA A 74 7.73 3.24 4.34
CA ALA A 74 6.94 2.38 3.46
C ALA A 74 6.81 0.99 4.06
N LEU A 75 7.92 0.35 4.41
CA LEU A 75 7.97 -1.04 4.90
C LEU A 75 7.01 -1.26 6.08
N TYR A 76 7.06 -0.39 7.10
CA TYR A 76 6.17 -0.53 8.26
C TYR A 76 4.71 -0.17 7.96
N THR A 77 4.47 0.77 7.05
CA THR A 77 3.10 1.03 6.56
C THR A 77 2.54 -0.19 5.85
N LEU A 78 3.30 -0.80 4.94
CA LEU A 78 2.90 -2.01 4.22
C LEU A 78 2.63 -3.18 5.17
N ARG A 79 3.46 -3.33 6.21
CA ARG A 79 3.25 -4.37 7.22
C ARG A 79 1.87 -4.25 7.86
N VAL A 80 1.52 -3.06 8.36
CA VAL A 80 0.24 -2.83 9.01
C VAL A 80 -0.93 -3.00 8.03
N LEU A 81 -0.80 -2.50 6.80
CA LEU A 81 -1.84 -2.65 5.78
C LEU A 81 -2.07 -4.12 5.42
N ASN A 82 -1.01 -4.91 5.20
CA ASN A 82 -1.14 -6.33 4.90
C ASN A 82 -1.67 -7.12 6.12
N ASP A 83 -1.31 -6.75 7.36
CA ASP A 83 -1.88 -7.34 8.58
C ASP A 83 -3.39 -7.04 8.72
N TRP A 84 -3.88 -5.91 8.22
CA TRP A 84 -5.31 -5.60 8.08
C TRP A 84 -5.98 -6.29 6.88
N GLY A 85 -5.24 -7.06 6.09
CA GLY A 85 -5.74 -7.70 4.88
C GLY A 85 -5.90 -6.77 3.68
N VAL A 86 -5.38 -5.54 3.74
CA VAL A 86 -5.37 -4.60 2.60
C VAL A 86 -4.25 -5.01 1.64
N PRO A 87 -4.55 -5.36 0.38
CA PRO A 87 -3.53 -5.70 -0.61
C PRO A 87 -2.64 -4.49 -0.91
N THR A 88 -1.33 -4.72 -1.06
CA THR A 88 -0.39 -3.66 -1.42
C THR A 88 0.51 -4.08 -2.57
N VAL A 89 0.91 -3.10 -3.38
CA VAL A 89 1.89 -3.27 -4.46
C VAL A 89 3.04 -2.29 -4.22
N ASN A 90 4.26 -2.73 -3.93
CA ASN A 90 4.62 -4.11 -3.62
C ASN A 90 4.05 -4.57 -2.26
N SER A 91 4.02 -5.89 -2.03
CA SER A 91 3.69 -6.45 -0.71
C SER A 91 4.79 -6.13 0.31
N TYR A 92 4.47 -6.24 1.60
CA TYR A 92 5.46 -6.15 2.68
C TYR A 92 6.64 -7.11 2.45
N ASP A 93 6.38 -8.37 2.12
CA ASP A 93 7.44 -9.37 1.93
C ASP A 93 8.38 -9.02 0.76
N VAL A 94 7.81 -8.55 -0.36
CA VAL A 94 8.60 -8.11 -1.51
C VAL A 94 9.43 -6.89 -1.13
N ALA A 95 8.83 -5.90 -0.47
CA ALA A 95 9.55 -4.71 -0.03
C ALA A 95 10.67 -5.07 0.97
N ASN A 96 10.41 -5.97 1.92
CA ASN A 96 11.37 -6.43 2.92
C ASN A 96 12.58 -7.14 2.27
N ILE A 97 12.33 -8.03 1.32
CA ILE A 97 13.39 -8.77 0.63
C ILE A 97 14.17 -7.85 -0.30
N CYS A 98 13.49 -7.13 -1.20
CA CYS A 98 14.13 -6.29 -2.22
C CYS A 98 14.80 -5.03 -1.65
N GLY A 99 14.35 -4.56 -0.48
CA GLY A 99 14.92 -3.41 0.22
C GLY A 99 16.25 -3.71 0.94
N ASP A 100 16.55 -4.99 1.18
CA ASP A 100 17.76 -5.44 1.87
C ASP A 100 18.61 -6.31 0.95
N LYS A 101 19.85 -5.87 0.70
CA LYS A 101 20.78 -6.58 -0.20
C LYS A 101 21.17 -7.96 0.30
N LEU A 102 21.32 -8.13 1.61
CA LEU A 102 21.63 -9.43 2.21
C LEU A 102 20.44 -10.38 2.02
N LEU A 103 19.22 -9.92 2.31
CA LEU A 103 18.02 -10.73 2.13
C LEU A 103 17.77 -11.07 0.66
N THR A 104 17.94 -10.11 -0.24
CA THR A 104 17.86 -10.33 -1.69
C THR A 104 18.87 -11.39 -2.13
N SER A 105 20.15 -11.24 -1.75
CA SER A 105 21.21 -12.19 -2.14
C SER A 105 20.93 -13.58 -1.58
N ALA A 106 20.50 -13.67 -0.32
CA ALA A 106 20.15 -14.93 0.31
C ALA A 106 18.94 -15.60 -0.36
N ALA A 107 17.94 -14.82 -0.81
CA ALA A 107 16.80 -15.34 -1.55
C ALA A 107 17.21 -15.91 -2.92
N LEU A 108 18.11 -15.22 -3.64
CA LEU A 108 18.63 -15.70 -4.92
C LEU A 108 19.45 -16.99 -4.80
N VAL A 109 20.23 -17.14 -3.73
CA VAL A 109 21.00 -18.38 -3.47
C VAL A 109 20.10 -19.58 -3.17
N ARG A 110 18.89 -19.36 -2.63
CA ARG A 110 17.94 -20.44 -2.30
C ARG A 110 17.08 -20.91 -3.48
N ALA A 111 17.02 -20.15 -4.57
CA ALA A 111 16.17 -20.42 -5.74
C ALA A 111 16.81 -21.44 -6.68
#